data_AF-A0A5K1BMB6-F1
#
_entry.id   AF-A0A5K1BMB6-F1
#
_cell.length_a   1.000
_cell.length_b   1.000
_cell.length_c   1.000
_cell.angle_alpha   90.00
_cell.angle_beta   90.00
_cell.angle_gamma   90.00
#
_symmetry.space_group_name_H-M   'P 1'
#
loop_
_entity.id
_entity.type
_entity.pdbx_description
1 polymer ?
#
loop_
_entity_poly.entity_id
_entity_poly.type
_entity_poly.pdbx_seq_one_letter_code
_entity_poly.pdbx_strand_id
1 'polypeptide(L)' 'IATLIAVYADWGFARIQGIGWGWAGVIWVYSVVFYIPLDIFKFAVRYGLSGKAWDSLLQNK' A
#
# COMPACT_ATOMS: atom_id res chain seq x y z
N ILE A 1 -11.98 -8.09 3.95
CA ILE A 1 -13.24 -7.97 3.17
C ILE A 1 -12.97 -8.02 1.67
N ALA A 2 -12.14 -7.11 1.12
CA ALA A 2 -11.80 -7.11 -0.32
C ALA A 2 -11.24 -8.44 -0.85
N THR A 3 -10.37 -9.12 -0.08
CA THR A 3 -9.82 -10.43 -0.46
C THR A 3 -10.88 -11.54 -0.54
N LEU A 4 -11.88 -11.53 0.34
CA LEU A 4 -12.99 -12.50 0.30
C LEU A 4 -13.89 -12.27 -0.91
N ILE A 5 -14.14 -11.01 -1.27
CA ILE A 5 -14.88 -10.65 -2.48
C ILE A 5 -14.08 -11.10 -3.71
N ALA A 6 -12.78 -10.85 -3.78
CA ALA A 6 -11.96 -11.28 -4.92
C ALA A 6 -11.91 -12.81 -5.11
N VAL A 7 -11.98 -13.57 -4.01
CA VAL A 7 -11.91 -15.03 -4.04
C VAL A 7 -13.26 -15.67 -4.36
N TYR A 8 -14.37 -15.14 -3.84
CA TYR A 8 -15.68 -15.80 -3.88
C TYR A 8 -16.74 -15.07 -4.70
N ALA A 9 -16.52 -13.81 -5.11
CA ALA A 9 -17.51 -13.11 -5.91
C ALA A 9 -17.50 -13.65 -7.34
N ASP A 10 -18.59 -14.34 -7.68
CA ASP A 10 -18.97 -14.63 -9.06
C ASP A 10 -20.17 -13.75 -9.40
N TRP A 11 -19.94 -12.74 -10.24
CA TRP A 11 -20.96 -11.83 -10.71
C TRP A 11 -21.08 -11.95 -12.23
N GLY A 12 -21.99 -12.82 -12.66
CA GLY A 12 -22.30 -13.05 -14.08
C GLY A 12 -22.73 -11.79 -14.85
N PHE A 13 -23.30 -10.79 -14.18
CA PHE A 13 -23.62 -9.48 -14.77
C PHE A 13 -22.38 -8.66 -15.13
N ALA A 14 -21.31 -8.76 -14.33
CA ALA A 14 -20.06 -8.03 -14.53
C ALA A 14 -18.97 -8.86 -15.25
N ARG A 15 -19.25 -10.12 -15.60
CA ARG A 15 -18.26 -11.10 -16.09
C ARG A 15 -17.06 -11.25 -15.15
N ILE A 16 -17.27 -11.13 -13.84
CA ILE A 16 -16.22 -11.35 -12.83
C ILE A 16 -16.43 -12.72 -12.23
N GLN A 17 -15.38 -13.55 -12.29
CA GLN A 17 -15.33 -14.87 -11.67
C GLN A 17 -14.31 -14.83 -10.54
N GLY A 18 -14.58 -15.57 -9.46
CA GLY A 18 -13.66 -15.68 -8.34
C GLY A 18 -12.30 -16.21 -8.79
N ILE A 19 -11.22 -15.47 -8.48
CA ILE A 19 -9.86 -15.80 -8.93
C ILE A 19 -9.20 -16.91 -8.09
N GLY A 20 -9.87 -17.30 -6.99
CA GLY A 20 -9.41 -18.32 -6.05
C GLY A 20 -8.32 -17.85 -5.08
N TRP A 21 -8.04 -18.68 -4.08
CA TRP A 21 -7.09 -18.37 -3.01
C TRP A 21 -5.62 -18.31 -3.46
N GLY A 22 -5.25 -19.06 -4.51
CA GLY A 22 -3.88 -19.05 -5.03
C GLY A 22 -3.46 -17.68 -5.56
N TRP A 23 -4.33 -17.04 -6.33
CA TRP A 23 -4.11 -15.67 -6.83
C TRP A 23 -4.25 -14.61 -5.74
N ALA A 24 -5.11 -14.83 -4.75
CA ALA A 24 -5.23 -13.92 -3.61
C ALA A 24 -3.91 -13.78 -2.83
N GLY A 25 -3.14 -14.87 -2.69
CA GLY A 25 -1.81 -14.84 -2.08
C GLY A 25 -0.81 -13.97 -2.86
N VAL A 26 -0.82 -14.05 -4.19
CA VAL A 26 0.05 -13.24 -5.07
C VAL A 26 -0.27 -11.75 -4.93
N ILE A 27 -1.56 -11.39 -4.95
CA ILE A 27 -2.02 -10.00 -4.76
C ILE A 27 -1.61 -9.47 -3.37
N TRP A 28 -1.66 -10.33 -2.36
CA TRP A 28 -1.26 -9.97 -1.00
C TRP A 28 0.23 -9.68 -0.90
N VAL A 29 1.08 -10.55 -1.46
CA VAL A 29 2.54 -10.34 -1.52
C VAL A 29 2.88 -9.05 -2.29
N TYR A 30 2.25 -8.84 -3.45
CA TYR A 30 2.43 -7.62 -4.23
C TYR A 30 2.05 -6.37 -3.42
N SER A 31 0.93 -6.42 -2.70
CA SER A 31 0.47 -5.32 -1.84
C SER A 31 1.51 -5.01 -0.76
N VAL A 32 1.99 -6.01 -0.03
CA VAL A 32 2.99 -5.81 1.03
C VAL A 32 4.27 -5.19 0.48
N VAL A 33 4.78 -5.69 -0.65
CA VAL A 33 6.00 -5.18 -1.28
C VAL A 33 5.87 -3.73 -1.73
N PHE A 34 4.70 -3.32 -2.23
CA PHE A 34 4.48 -1.93 -2.66
C PHE A 34 4.11 -0.98 -1.51
N TYR A 35 3.39 -1.44 -0.48
CA TYR A 35 2.96 -0.57 0.62
C TYR A 35 4.09 -0.21 1.59
N ILE A 36 5.01 -1.14 1.90
CA ILE A 36 6.15 -0.87 2.79
C ILE A 36 7.00 0.34 2.35
N PRO A 37 7.51 0.40 1.11
CA PRO A 37 8.31 1.54 0.66
C PRO A 37 7.47 2.82 0.55
N LEU A 38 6.18 2.73 0.22
CA LEU A 38 5.30 3.89 0.14
C LEU A 38 5.07 4.55 1.51
N ASP A 39 5.01 3.76 2.57
CA ASP A 39 4.87 4.25 3.94
C ASP A 39 6.15 4.97 4.39
N ILE A 40 7.32 4.38 4.11
CA ILE A 40 8.62 5.05 4.36
C ILE A 40 8.69 6.37 3.60
N PHE A 41 8.25 6.41 2.35
CA PHE A 41 8.23 7.62 1.54
C PHE A 41 7.31 8.70 2.13
N LYS A 42 6.12 8.34 2.61
CA LYS A 42 5.22 9.28 3.30
C LYS A 42 5.87 9.90 4.54
N PHE A 43 6.58 9.11 5.33
CA PHE A 43 7.29 9.64 6.50
C PHE A 43 8.46 10.54 6.09
N ALA A 44 9.22 10.17 5.06
CA ALA A 44 10.33 10.96 4.55
C ALA A 44 9.86 12.35 4.06
N VAL A 45 8.77 12.39 3.28
CA VAL A 45 8.18 13.64 2.78
C VAL A 45 7.64 14.49 3.94
N ARG A 46 6.96 13.89 4.92
CA ARG A 46 6.47 14.60 6.11
C ARG A 46 7.62 15.15 6.95
N TYR A 47 8.72 14.40 7.10
CA TYR A 47 9.91 14.85 7.82
C TYR A 47 10.58 16.04 7.11
N GLY A 48 10.72 15.96 5.78
CA GLY A 48 11.29 17.05 4.98
C GLY A 48 10.45 18.33 5.00
N LEU A 49 9.11 18.21 5.00
CA LEU A 49 8.19 19.35 4.99
C LEU A 49 7.80 19.89 6.38
N SER A 50 7.96 19.11 7.47
CA SER A 50 7.55 19.52 8.83
C SER A 50 8.45 20.60 9.47
N GLY A 51 9.41 21.17 8.75
CA GLY A 51 10.32 22.20 9.29
C GLY A 51 11.38 21.66 10.24
N LYS A 52 11.15 20.53 10.92
CA LYS A 52 12.14 19.89 11.82
C LYS A 52 13.46 19.50 11.13
N ALA A 53 13.39 19.08 9.87
CA ALA A 53 14.59 18.83 9.07
C ALA A 53 15.38 20.14 8.78
N TRP A 54 14.67 21.26 8.62
CA TRP A 54 15.30 22.58 8.42
C TRP A 54 15.82 23.15 9.73
N ASP A 55 15.10 23.01 10.84
CA ASP A 55 15.54 23.43 12.17
C ASP A 55 16.82 22.68 12.59
N SER A 56 16.90 21.36 12.39
CA SER A 56 18.11 20.59 12.69
C SER A 56 19.31 20.89 11.77
N LEU A 57 19.08 21.40 10.56
CA LEU A 57 20.14 21.82 9.64
C LEU A 57 20.57 23.29 9.85
N LEU A 58 19.64 24.17 10.22
CA LEU A 58 19.91 25.59 10.53
C LEU A 58 20.47 25.79 11.94
N GLN A 59 20.10 24.95 12.91
CA GLN A 59 20.60 25.00 14.30
C GLN A 59 22.00 24.37 14.45
N ASN A 60 22.49 23.67 13.42
CA ASN A 60 23.85 23.11 13.38
C ASN A 60 24.87 24.06 12.70
N LYS A 61 24.61 25.38 12.74
CA LYS A 61 25.52 26.41 12.26
C LYS A 61 26.00 27.29 13.41
#